data_AF-A0A158AQ50-F1
#
_entry.id   AF-A0A158AQ50-F1
#
_cell.length_a   1.000
_cell.length_b   1.000
_cell.length_c   1.000
_cell.angle_alpha   90.00
_cell.angle_beta   90.00
_cell.angle_gamma   90.00
#
_symmetry.space_group_name_H-M   'P 1'
#
loop_
_entity.id
_entity.type
_entity.pdbx_description
1 polymer ?
#
loop_
_entity_poly.entity_id
_entity_poly.type
_entity_poly.pdbx_seq_one_letter_code
_entity_poly.pdbx_strand_id
1 'polypeptide(L)'
;MLRPTTYKLKYKRRQGLQRTYDITVTVVQYESGVFRYQSWVHFAREFKGNGLVYPLSARTPELAAAEARARIEGHIETLAGLKE
;
A
#
# COMPACT_ATOMS: atom_id res chain seq x y z
N MET A 1 -11.40 5.28 -18.69
CA MET A 1 -11.78 4.18 -17.75
C MET A 1 -10.70 3.97 -16.70
N LEU A 2 -11.02 4.20 -15.43
CA LEU A 2 -10.15 3.81 -14.30
C LEU A 2 -10.16 2.28 -14.19
N ARG A 3 -9.02 1.60 -14.37
CA ARG A 3 -8.90 0.17 -14.08
C ARG A 3 -8.21 0.02 -12.71
N PRO A 4 -8.99 -0.17 -11.63
CA PRO A 4 -8.40 -0.45 -10.33
C PRO A 4 -7.86 -1.88 -10.30
N THR A 5 -6.57 -2.02 -9.99
CA THR A 5 -5.95 -3.32 -9.72
C THR A 5 -5.78 -3.45 -8.21
N THR A 6 -6.50 -4.39 -7.61
CA THR A 6 -6.42 -4.66 -6.17
C THR A 6 -5.68 -5.97 -5.92
N TYR A 7 -4.73 -5.96 -4.99
CA TYR A 7 -4.02 -7.17 -4.58
C TYR A 7 -3.80 -7.17 -3.07
N LYS A 8 -3.64 -8.36 -2.51
CA LYS A 8 -3.38 -8.59 -1.09
C LYS A 8 -1.97 -9.11 -0.91
N LEU A 9 -1.31 -8.63 0.13
CA LEU A 9 0.00 -9.12 0.54
C LEU A 9 0.10 -9.17 2.06
N LYS A 10 1.03 -9.98 2.55
CA LYS A 10 1.41 -10.00 3.97
C LYS A 10 2.82 -9.46 4.10
N TYR A 11 3.03 -8.63 5.10
CA TYR A 11 4.34 -8.11 5.42
C TYR A 11 4.64 -8.24 6.89
N LYS A 12 5.77 -8.86 7.22
CA LYS A 12 6.29 -8.90 8.58
C LYS A 12 7.23 -7.72 8.77
N ARG A 13 6.87 -6.84 9.71
CA ARG A 13 7.72 -5.72 10.07
C ARG A 13 9.05 -6.22 10.61
N ARG A 14 10.15 -5.64 10.15
CA ARG A 14 11.51 -6.06 10.49
C ARG A 14 12.05 -5.27 11.69
N GLN A 15 11.58 -4.03 11.86
CA GLN A 15 11.94 -3.16 12.97
C GLN A 15 10.85 -3.12 14.05
N GLY A 16 11.23 -2.88 15.31
CA GLY A 16 10.31 -2.79 16.44
C GLY A 16 9.56 -4.10 16.74
N LEU A 17 8.29 -4.02 17.14
CA LEU A 17 7.47 -5.21 17.34
C LEU A 17 7.26 -5.94 16.01
N GLN A 18 7.76 -7.18 15.94
CA GLN A 18 7.69 -8.04 14.76
C GLN A 18 6.28 -8.58 14.51
N ARG A 19 5.36 -7.69 14.14
CA ARG A 19 3.99 -8.01 13.76
C ARG A 19 3.91 -8.35 12.27
N THR A 20 3.07 -9.32 11.94
CA THR A 20 2.72 -9.64 10.55
C THR A 20 1.41 -8.94 10.22
N TYR A 21 1.47 -8.05 9.24
CA TYR A 21 0.35 -7.25 8.80
C TYR A 21 -0.28 -7.83 7.53
N ASP A 22 -1.61 -7.83 7.49
CA ASP A 22 -2.42 -8.14 6.32
C ASP A 22 -2.72 -6.84 5.58
N ILE A 23 -2.29 -6.74 4.32
CA ILE A 23 -2.30 -5.50 3.56
C ILE A 23 -3.13 -5.72 2.30
N THR A 24 -4.05 -4.80 2.05
CA THR A 24 -4.74 -4.68 0.77
C THR A 24 -4.26 -3.42 0.08
N VAL A 25 -3.79 -3.54 -1.15
CA VAL A 25 -3.32 -2.41 -1.96
C VAL A 25 -4.18 -2.31 -3.20
N THR A 26 -4.71 -1.12 -3.45
CA THR A 26 -5.44 -0.81 -4.68
C THR A 26 -4.64 0.22 -5.47
N VAL A 27 -4.32 -0.09 -6.72
CA VAL A 27 -3.66 0.83 -7.66
C VAL A 27 -4.66 1.23 -8.72
N VAL A 28 -4.78 2.53 -8.98
CA VAL A 28 -5.71 3.10 -9.95
C VAL A 28 -4.94 3.94 -10.96
N GLN A 29 -5.16 3.68 -12.24
CA GLN A 29 -4.66 4.53 -13.33
C GLN A 29 -5.74 5.53 -13.74
N TYR A 30 -5.41 6.82 -13.70
CA TYR A 30 -6.27 7.90 -14.18
C TYR A 30 -6.12 8.12 -15.69
N GLU A 31 -7.12 8.77 -16.30
CA GLU A 31 -7.11 9.08 -17.74
C GLU A 31 -5.95 10.01 -18.12
N SER A 32 -5.45 10.80 -17.18
CA SER A 32 -4.23 11.60 -17.31
C SER A 32 -2.93 10.79 -17.37
N GLY A 33 -2.99 9.46 -17.26
CA GLY A 33 -1.82 8.58 -17.21
C GLY A 33 -1.16 8.47 -15.84
N VAL A 34 -1.63 9.23 -14.84
CA VAL A 34 -1.12 9.20 -13.47
C VAL A 34 -1.63 7.98 -12.73
N PHE A 35 -0.72 7.27 -12.05
CA PHE A 35 -1.08 6.18 -11.15
C PHE A 35 -1.21 6.68 -9.72
N ARG A 36 -2.17 6.15 -8.98
CA ARG A 36 -2.31 6.36 -7.54
C ARG A 36 -2.49 5.03 -6.84
N TYR A 37 -2.06 4.92 -5.59
CA TYR A 37 -2.36 3.75 -4.77
C TYR A 37 -3.02 4.12 -3.46
N GLN A 38 -3.82 3.19 -2.94
CA GLN A 38 -4.43 3.24 -1.63
C GLN A 38 -4.11 1.96 -0.84
N SER A 39 -3.67 2.21 0.39
CA SER A 39 -3.45 1.27 1.50
C SER A 39 -4.71 0.78 2.21
N TRP A 40 -4.79 -0.47 2.66
CA TRP A 40 -5.42 -0.82 3.95
C TRP A 40 -4.57 -1.85 4.70
N VAL A 41 -4.15 -1.53 5.91
CA VAL A 41 -3.32 -2.39 6.76
C VAL A 41 -4.09 -2.84 7.98
N HIS A 42 -4.08 -4.16 8.20
CA HIS A 42 -4.69 -4.81 9.34
C HIS A 42 -3.65 -5.62 10.12
N PHE A 43 -3.86 -5.74 11.43
CA PHE A 43 -3.15 -6.67 12.30
C PHE A 43 -4.16 -7.37 13.18
N ALA A 44 -4.14 -8.71 13.22
CA ALA A 44 -5.07 -9.50 14.03
C ALA A 44 -6.55 -9.12 13.80
N ARG A 45 -6.94 -8.82 12.55
CA ARG A 45 -8.27 -8.34 12.12
C ARG A 45 -8.64 -6.91 12.56
N GLU A 46 -7.76 -6.22 13.27
CA GLU A 46 -7.92 -4.81 13.60
C GLU A 46 -7.33 -3.94 12.49
N PHE A 47 -8.06 -2.91 12.06
CA PHE A 47 -7.55 -1.90 11.14
C PHE A 47 -6.49 -1.05 11.84
N LYS A 48 -5.24 -1.15 11.37
CA LYS A 48 -4.11 -0.41 11.92
C LYS A 48 -3.85 0.88 11.18
N GLY A 49 -4.29 0.99 9.93
CA GLY A 49 -4.19 2.25 9.21
C GLY A 49 -3.98 2.08 7.72
N ASN A 50 -3.60 3.21 7.16
CA ASN A 50 -3.74 3.66 5.78
C ASN A 50 -5.10 3.40 5.11
N GLY A 51 -5.66 4.52 4.67
CA GLY A 51 -6.76 4.68 3.72
C GLY A 51 -6.49 5.95 2.89
N LEU A 52 -5.21 6.35 2.81
CA LEU A 52 -4.74 7.55 2.14
C LEU A 52 -4.37 7.20 0.70
N VAL A 53 -4.67 8.12 -0.20
CA VAL A 53 -4.39 7.98 -1.63
C VAL A 53 -3.10 8.73 -1.94
N TYR A 54 -2.11 8.01 -2.46
CA TYR A 54 -0.81 8.58 -2.81
C TYR A 54 -0.57 8.53 -4.32
N PRO A 55 -0.04 9.59 -4.94
CA PRO A 55 0.43 9.53 -6.31
C PRO A 55 1.67 8.65 -6.43
N LEU A 56 1.75 7.91 -7.54
CA LEU A 56 2.88 7.10 -7.93
C LEU A 56 3.61 7.77 -9.10
N SER A 57 4.94 7.58 -9.14
CA SER A 57 5.78 8.10 -10.23
C SER A 57 5.90 7.11 -11.40
N ALA A 58 5.42 5.88 -11.23
CA ALA A 58 5.41 4.84 -12.23
C ALA A 58 4.66 5.22 -13.50
N ARG A 59 5.14 4.70 -14.63
CA ARG A 59 4.56 4.91 -15.97
C ARG A 59 3.82 3.69 -16.52
N THR A 60 4.00 2.53 -15.91
CA THR A 60 3.33 1.28 -16.29
C THR A 60 2.64 0.66 -15.08
N PRO A 61 1.59 -0.16 -15.29
CA PRO A 61 0.90 -0.83 -14.19
C PRO A 61 1.81 -1.72 -13.34
N GLU A 62 2.77 -2.40 -13.96
CA GLU A 62 3.73 -3.27 -13.28
C GLU A 62 4.66 -2.48 -12.36
N LEU A 63 5.21 -1.37 -12.87
CA LEU A 63 6.02 -0.46 -12.08
C LEU A 63 5.20 0.20 -10.97
N ALA A 64 3.92 0.52 -11.23
CA ALA A 64 3.03 1.12 -10.26
C ALA A 64 2.74 0.16 -9.09
N ALA A 65 2.53 -1.13 -9.38
CA ALA A 65 2.36 -2.15 -8.36
C ALA A 65 3.66 -2.35 -7.54
N ALA A 66 4.82 -2.39 -8.18
CA ALA A 66 6.11 -2.51 -7.51
C ALA A 66 6.40 -1.28 -6.61
N GLU A 67 6.16 -0.08 -7.10
CA GLU A 67 6.34 1.16 -6.35
C GLU A 67 5.36 1.26 -5.17
N ALA A 68 4.07 0.96 -5.39
CA ALA A 68 3.07 0.94 -4.34
C ALA A 68 3.45 -0.05 -3.23
N ARG A 69 3.92 -1.25 -3.62
CA ARG A 69 4.42 -2.27 -2.69
C ARG A 69 5.60 -1.76 -1.87
N ALA A 70 6.64 -1.22 -2.51
CA ALA A 70 7.82 -0.72 -1.81
C ALA A 70 7.48 0.41 -0.82
N ARG A 71 6.57 1.33 -1.22
CA ARG A 71 6.12 2.42 -0.35
C ARG A 71 5.34 1.92 0.86
N ILE A 72 4.41 0.96 0.69
CA ILE A 72 3.65 0.43 1.83
C ILE A 72 4.54 -0.35 2.80
N GLU A 73 5.50 -1.13 2.30
CA GLU A 73 6.48 -1.80 3.14
C GLU A 73 7.28 -0.77 3.98
N GLY A 74 7.72 0.33 3.36
CA GLY A 74 8.38 1.44 4.07
C GLY A 74 7.48 2.17 5.09
N HIS A 75 6.20 2.39 4.76
CA HIS A 75 5.24 2.97 5.70
C HIS A 75 5.02 2.07 6.92
N ILE A 76 4.99 0.74 6.74
CA ILE A 76 4.86 -0.20 7.86
C ILE A 76 6.11 -0.22 8.73
N GLU A 77 7.31 -0.16 8.13
CA GLU A 77 8.55 -0.08 8.90
C GLU A 77 8.60 1.18 9.77
N THR A 78 8.18 2.33 9.22
CA THR A 78 8.20 3.64 9.88
C THR A 78 6.92 3.97 10.66
N LEU A 79 5.92 3.09 10.64
CA LEU A 79 4.57 3.32 11.18
C LEU A 79 3.88 4.58 10.62
N ALA A 80 4.27 5.00 9.42
CA ALA A 80 3.70 6.18 8.77
C ALA A 80 2.22 5.95 8.44
N GLY A 81 1.34 6.68 9.13
CA GLY A 81 -0.12 6.54 8.96
C GLY A 81 -0.71 5.26 9.55
N LEU A 82 0.01 4.62 10.48
CA LEU A 82 -0.41 3.44 11.23
C LEU A 82 -0.50 3.76 12.72
N LYS A 83 -1.51 3.22 13.39
CA LYS A 83 -1.65 3.24 14.85
C LYS A 83 -1.24 1.87 15.38
N GLU A 84 -0.33 1.82 16.36
CA GLU A 84 0.09 0.57 17.00
C GLU A 84 -0.91 0.06 18.05
#